data_AF-A0A9X5HEH9-F1
#
_entry.id   AF-A0A9X5HEH9-F1
#
_cell.length_a   1.000
_cell.length_b   1.000
_cell.length_c   1.000
_cell.angle_alpha   90.00
_cell.angle_beta   90.00
_cell.angle_gamma   90.00
#
_symmetry.space_group_name_H-M   'P 1'
#
loop_
_entity.id
_entity.type
_entity.pdbx_description
1 polymer ?
#
loop_
_entity_poly.entity_id
_entity_poly.type
_entity_poly.pdbx_seq_one_letter_code
_entity_poly.pdbx_strand_id
1 'polypeptide(L)'
;MRTARPETLPGIWRFGHRPRPEEEPERIPGRQLFSGALIAFLVGWLIWSLLWNGYLGGWWLLPLYAMIPDSWAEPHSFASVVVVYAYYVLIAGIIMVGVGRLGRWGEIWRRYGPP
;
A
#
# COMPACT_ATOMS: atom_id res chain seq x y z
N MET A 1 10.78 -47.75 -15.70
CA MET A 1 12.20 -48.01 -15.37
C MET A 1 12.46 -47.42 -13.99
N ARG A 2 12.71 -48.25 -12.96
CA ARG A 2 13.12 -47.81 -11.63
C ARG A 2 14.65 -47.85 -11.58
N THR A 3 15.30 -46.74 -11.85
CA THR A 3 16.75 -46.63 -11.78
C THR A 3 17.17 -46.57 -10.31
N ALA A 4 18.06 -47.47 -9.88
CA ALA A 4 18.62 -47.45 -8.53
C ALA A 4 19.34 -46.12 -8.28
N ARG A 5 19.16 -45.54 -7.07
CA ARG A 5 19.85 -44.29 -6.67
C ARG A 5 21.33 -44.61 -6.49
N PRO A 6 22.25 -44.06 -7.31
CA PRO A 6 23.67 -44.32 -7.11
C PRO A 6 24.15 -43.58 -5.85
N GLU A 7 24.92 -44.28 -5.02
CA GLU A 7 25.68 -43.73 -3.91
C GLU A 7 26.76 -42.80 -4.50
N THR A 8 26.62 -41.48 -4.34
CA THR A 8 27.58 -40.50 -4.85
C THR A 8 28.20 -39.71 -3.73
N LEU A 9 29.52 -39.53 -3.78
CA LEU A 9 30.28 -38.70 -2.85
C LEU A 9 29.85 -37.23 -2.91
N PRO A 10 29.96 -36.47 -1.81
CA PRO A 10 29.67 -35.03 -1.80
C PRO A 10 30.51 -34.30 -2.85
N GLY A 11 29.87 -33.52 -3.73
CA GLY A 11 30.55 -32.69 -4.74
C GLY A 11 30.54 -33.20 -6.18
N ILE A 12 29.95 -34.38 -6.46
CA ILE A 12 29.77 -34.84 -7.85
C ILE A 12 28.43 -34.36 -8.40
N TRP A 13 28.46 -33.41 -9.34
CA TRP A 13 27.28 -32.87 -10.00
C TRP A 13 26.66 -33.89 -10.98
N ARG A 14 25.34 -34.09 -10.93
CA ARG A 14 24.61 -35.04 -11.79
C ARG A 14 24.48 -34.51 -13.22
N PHE A 15 24.39 -35.42 -14.19
CA PHE A 15 24.02 -35.07 -15.57
C PHE A 15 22.62 -34.40 -15.57
N GLY A 16 22.54 -33.15 -16.04
CA GLY A 16 21.33 -32.31 -15.93
C GLY A 16 21.30 -31.36 -14.74
N HIS A 17 22.36 -31.31 -13.92
CA HIS A 17 22.51 -30.26 -12.90
C HIS A 17 22.68 -28.90 -13.58
N ARG A 18 21.65 -28.05 -13.48
CA ARG A 18 21.80 -26.61 -13.69
C ARG A 18 22.30 -26.01 -12.37
N PRO A 19 23.49 -25.39 -12.34
CA PRO A 19 23.93 -24.65 -11.17
C PRO A 19 22.87 -23.60 -10.83
N ARG A 20 22.55 -23.48 -9.53
CA ARG A 20 21.70 -22.40 -9.04
C ARG A 20 22.39 -21.08 -9.45
N PRO A 21 21.72 -20.18 -10.18
CA PRO A 21 22.29 -18.87 -10.50
C PRO A 21 22.77 -18.21 -9.21
N GLU A 22 23.99 -17.66 -9.20
CA GLU A 22 24.57 -17.02 -8.02
C GLU A 22 23.74 -15.82 -7.54
N GLU A 23 23.00 -15.20 -8.46
CA GLU A 23 22.02 -14.17 -8.18
C GLU A 23 20.61 -14.71 -8.46
N GLU A 24 19.75 -14.72 -7.43
CA GLU A 24 18.33 -14.91 -7.64
C GLU A 24 17.84 -13.79 -8.56
N PRO A 25 17.22 -14.11 -9.72
CA PRO A 25 16.79 -13.09 -10.67
C PRO A 25 15.91 -12.11 -9.94
N GLU A 26 16.34 -10.84 -9.92
CA GLU A 26 15.66 -9.78 -9.19
C GLU A 26 14.25 -9.65 -9.76
N ARG A 27 13.29 -10.26 -9.04
CA ARG A 27 11.93 -10.47 -9.56
C ARG A 27 11.25 -9.15 -9.86
N ILE A 28 11.64 -8.08 -9.16
CA ILE A 28 11.18 -6.70 -9.39
C ILE A 28 12.34 -5.72 -9.09
N PRO A 29 12.84 -4.97 -10.10
CA PRO A 29 13.90 -3.98 -9.92
C PRO A 29 13.55 -2.98 -8.81
N GLY A 30 14.47 -2.72 -7.89
CA GLY A 30 14.23 -1.80 -6.75
C GLY A 30 13.70 -0.43 -7.20
N ARG A 31 14.18 0.10 -8.33
CA ARG A 31 13.70 1.36 -8.94
C ARG A 31 12.21 1.32 -9.30
N GLN A 32 11.71 0.19 -9.79
CA GLN A 32 10.31 0.02 -10.18
C GLN A 32 9.39 -0.06 -8.95
N LEU A 33 9.94 -0.53 -7.83
CA LEU A 33 9.31 -0.53 -6.51
C LEU A 33 9.13 0.90 -6.00
N PHE A 34 10.19 1.70 -6.01
CA PHE A 34 10.14 3.11 -5.60
C PHE A 34 9.28 3.97 -6.52
N SER A 35 9.36 3.76 -7.84
CA SER A 35 8.49 4.47 -8.79
C SER A 35 7.02 4.13 -8.59
N GLY A 36 6.69 2.86 -8.35
CA GLY A 36 5.30 2.45 -8.06
C GLY A 36 4.78 3.06 -6.75
N ALA A 37 5.61 3.08 -5.71
CA ALA A 37 5.30 3.73 -4.43
C ALA A 37 5.11 5.25 -4.58
N LEU A 38 5.99 5.92 -5.33
CA LEU A 38 5.90 7.36 -5.59
C LEU A 38 4.66 7.70 -6.43
N ILE A 39 4.37 6.94 -7.49
CA ILE A 39 3.17 7.15 -8.31
C ILE A 39 1.91 6.95 -7.47
N ALA A 40 1.85 5.87 -6.67
CA ALA A 40 0.71 5.64 -5.78
C ALA A 40 0.55 6.81 -4.79
N PHE A 41 1.64 7.29 -4.19
CA PHE A 41 1.62 8.47 -3.32
C PHE A 41 1.12 9.72 -4.05
N LEU A 42 1.63 10.02 -5.24
CA LEU A 42 1.20 11.17 -6.04
C LEU A 42 -0.27 11.08 -6.43
N VAL A 43 -0.77 9.89 -6.77
CA VAL A 43 -2.19 9.66 -7.08
C VAL A 43 -3.06 9.90 -5.83
N GLY A 44 -2.68 9.34 -4.68
CA GLY A 44 -3.39 9.56 -3.43
C GLY A 44 -3.37 11.03 -3.01
N TRP A 45 -2.23 11.70 -3.14
CA TRP A 45 -2.07 13.13 -2.90
C TRP A 45 -2.95 13.96 -3.82
N LEU A 46 -3.00 13.61 -5.11
CA LEU A 46 -3.84 14.29 -6.09
C LEU A 46 -5.31 14.17 -5.70
N ILE A 47 -5.78 12.96 -5.38
CA ILE A 47 -7.17 12.73 -4.93
C ILE A 47 -7.48 13.56 -3.68
N TRP A 48 -6.58 13.55 -2.70
CA TRP A 48 -6.74 14.36 -1.48
C TRP A 48 -6.78 15.86 -1.80
N SER A 49 -5.90 16.35 -2.66
CA SER A 49 -5.86 17.73 -3.09
C SER A 49 -7.16 18.14 -3.79
N LEU A 50 -7.72 17.29 -4.65
CA LEU A 50 -9.00 17.55 -5.31
C LEU A 50 -10.16 17.58 -4.31
N LEU A 51 -10.15 16.70 -3.30
CA LEU A 51 -11.15 16.70 -2.22
C LEU A 51 -11.04 17.97 -1.39
N TRP A 52 -9.83 18.33 -0.97
CA TRP A 52 -9.55 19.49 -0.13
C TRP A 52 -9.88 20.82 -0.81
N ASN A 53 -9.56 20.94 -2.11
CA ASN A 53 -9.91 22.11 -2.90
C ASN A 53 -11.38 22.12 -3.37
N GLY A 54 -12.17 21.09 -3.03
CA GLY A 54 -13.59 21.01 -3.38
C GLY A 54 -13.89 20.71 -4.85
N TYR A 55 -12.89 20.33 -5.65
CA TYR A 55 -13.07 20.00 -7.07
C TYR A 55 -13.91 18.75 -7.31
N LEU A 56 -13.89 17.80 -6.37
CA LEU A 56 -14.74 16.61 -6.42
C LEU A 56 -16.21 16.91 -6.05
N GLY A 57 -16.53 18.14 -5.63
CA GLY A 57 -17.87 18.52 -5.17
C GLY A 57 -18.15 18.08 -3.72
N GLY A 58 -19.32 18.45 -3.20
CA GLY A 58 -19.72 18.17 -1.80
C GLY A 58 -20.34 16.79 -1.55
N TRP A 59 -20.42 15.92 -2.55
CA TRP A 59 -21.13 14.63 -2.42
C TRP A 59 -20.50 13.69 -1.39
N TRP A 60 -19.18 13.72 -1.23
CA TRP A 60 -18.47 12.91 -0.24
C TRP A 60 -18.63 13.43 1.19
N LEU A 61 -19.17 14.64 1.36
CA LEU A 61 -19.57 15.21 2.66
C LEU A 61 -21.04 14.88 2.99
N LEU A 62 -21.84 14.39 2.04
CA LEU A 62 -23.25 14.03 2.31
C LEU A 62 -23.41 13.04 3.46
N PRO A 63 -22.60 11.97 3.59
CA PRO A 63 -22.70 11.06 4.73
C PRO A 63 -22.39 11.77 6.05
N LEU A 64 -21.43 12.70 6.04
CA LEU A 64 -21.08 13.51 7.21
C LEU A 64 -22.25 14.42 7.61
N TYR A 65 -22.85 15.14 6.65
CA TYR A 65 -24.02 15.98 6.90
C TYR A 65 -25.23 15.17 7.34
N ALA A 66 -25.41 13.93 6.83
CA ALA A 66 -26.49 13.05 7.25
C ALA A 66 -26.28 12.48 8.67
N MET A 67 -25.03 12.31 9.11
CA MET A 67 -24.70 11.82 10.46
C MET A 67 -24.63 12.93 11.50
N ILE A 68 -24.40 14.19 11.12
CA ILE A 68 -24.36 15.33 12.05
C ILE A 68 -25.81 15.77 12.33
N PRO A 69 -26.34 15.55 13.55
CA PRO A 69 -27.65 16.08 13.90
C PRO A 69 -27.57 17.61 14.05
N ASP A 70 -28.65 18.32 13.72
CA ASP A 70 -28.72 19.80 13.81
C ASP A 70 -28.32 20.34 15.19
N SER A 71 -28.54 19.56 16.25
CA SER A 71 -28.12 19.88 17.62
C SER A 71 -26.60 20.00 17.82
N TRP A 72 -25.80 19.40 16.94
CA TRP A 72 -24.34 19.52 16.96
C TRP A 72 -23.87 20.59 15.97
N ALA A 73 -24.68 20.92 14.97
CA ALA A 73 -24.37 21.94 13.96
C ALA A 73 -24.37 23.38 14.50
N GLU A 74 -24.55 23.58 15.81
CA GLU A 74 -24.40 24.88 16.46
C GLU A 74 -22.98 25.46 16.22
N PRO A 75 -22.87 26.74 15.81
CA PRO A 75 -21.58 27.39 15.65
C PRO A 75 -20.81 27.33 16.97
N HIS A 76 -19.56 26.82 16.93
CA HIS A 76 -18.62 26.66 18.07
C HIS A 76 -18.75 25.38 18.91
N SER A 77 -19.50 24.37 18.46
CA SER A 77 -19.47 23.05 19.12
C SER A 77 -18.13 22.35 18.87
N PHE A 78 -17.39 22.07 19.97
CA PHE A 78 -16.14 21.30 19.91
C PHE A 78 -16.36 19.89 19.33
N ALA A 79 -17.52 19.28 19.62
CA ALA A 79 -17.89 17.97 19.09
C ALA A 79 -17.94 17.97 17.56
N SER A 80 -18.51 19.00 16.94
CA SER A 80 -18.59 19.11 15.48
C SER A 80 -17.23 19.26 14.83
N VAL A 81 -16.35 20.06 15.44
CA VAL A 81 -14.96 20.19 14.97
C VAL A 81 -14.27 18.82 15.00
N VAL A 82 -14.35 18.10 16.12
CA VAL A 82 -13.74 16.77 16.26
C VAL A 82 -14.31 15.77 15.24
N VAL A 83 -15.64 15.72 15.06
CA VAL A 83 -16.29 14.81 14.12
C VAL A 83 -15.87 15.10 12.67
N VAL A 84 -15.83 16.37 12.28
CA VAL A 84 -15.38 16.80 10.95
C VAL A 84 -13.92 16.39 10.74
N TYR A 85 -13.01 16.74 11.66
CA TYR A 85 -11.60 16.34 11.53
C TYR A 85 -11.40 14.83 11.55
N ALA A 86 -12.14 14.08 12.37
CA ALA A 86 -12.10 12.63 12.38
C ALA A 86 -12.54 12.04 11.03
N TYR A 87 -13.56 12.61 10.39
CA TYR A 87 -13.99 12.23 9.05
C TYR A 87 -12.90 12.49 8.00
N TYR A 88 -12.26 13.66 8.05
CA TYR A 88 -11.10 13.96 7.18
C TYR A 88 -9.96 12.95 7.38
N VAL A 89 -9.62 12.62 8.63
CA VAL A 89 -8.59 11.63 8.96
C VAL A 89 -8.97 10.24 8.45
N LEU A 90 -10.24 9.85 8.55
CA LEU A 90 -10.74 8.58 8.03
C LEU A 90 -10.54 8.49 6.51
N ILE A 91 -10.95 9.52 5.76
CA ILE A 91 -10.79 9.57 4.31
C ILE A 91 -9.31 9.55 3.92
N ALA A 92 -8.47 10.37 4.59
CA ALA A 92 -7.03 10.35 4.39
C ALA A 92 -6.45 8.96 4.67
N GLY A 93 -6.89 8.30 5.73
CA GLY A 93 -6.52 6.93 6.08
C GLY A 93 -6.88 5.91 5.00
N ILE A 94 -8.09 5.97 4.44
CA ILE A 94 -8.53 5.10 3.34
C ILE A 94 -7.62 5.29 2.11
N ILE A 95 -7.32 6.54 1.76
CA ILE A 95 -6.41 6.86 0.66
C ILE A 95 -5.01 6.29 0.94
N MET A 96 -4.46 6.52 2.13
CA MET A 96 -3.15 5.99 2.54
C MET A 96 -3.10 4.46 2.49
N VAL A 97 -4.15 3.78 2.95
CA VAL A 97 -4.23 2.31 2.89
C VAL A 97 -4.28 1.84 1.43
N GLY A 98 -5.06 2.50 0.57
CA GLY A 98 -5.10 2.23 -0.86
C GLY A 98 -3.72 2.37 -1.50
N VAL A 99 -3.05 3.50 -1.26
CA VAL A 99 -1.69 3.78 -1.73
C VAL A 99 -0.69 2.75 -1.22
N GLY A 100 -0.71 2.42 0.07
CA GLY A 100 0.19 1.44 0.66
C GLY A 100 0.01 0.03 0.08
N ARG A 101 -1.23 -0.35 -0.24
CA ARG A 101 -1.54 -1.64 -0.87
C ARG A 101 -1.12 -1.67 -2.35
N LEU A 102 -1.35 -0.59 -3.10
CA LEU A 102 -0.99 -0.46 -4.52
C LEU A 102 0.52 -0.29 -4.74
N GLY A 103 1.19 0.44 -3.86
CA GLY A 103 2.64 0.69 -3.91
C GLY A 103 3.51 -0.49 -3.51
N ARG A 104 2.93 -1.67 -3.26
CA ARG A 104 3.64 -2.88 -2.81
C ARG A 104 4.52 -2.61 -1.57
N TRP A 105 4.03 -1.78 -0.65
CA TRP A 105 4.77 -1.37 0.54
C TRP A 105 5.14 -2.56 1.43
N GLY A 106 4.35 -3.63 1.39
CA GLY A 106 4.67 -4.90 2.06
C GLY A 106 5.96 -5.56 1.54
N GLU A 107 6.32 -5.39 0.27
CA GLU A 107 7.59 -5.88 -0.27
C GLU A 107 8.76 -4.94 0.04
N ILE A 108 8.52 -3.63 0.21
CA ILE A 108 9.51 -2.70 0.77
C ILE A 108 9.81 -3.09 2.22
N TRP A 109 8.77 -3.28 3.04
CA TRP A 109 8.92 -3.66 4.43
C TRP A 109 9.62 -5.02 4.54
N ARG A 110 9.21 -6.03 3.76
CA ARG A 110 9.87 -7.34 3.77
C ARG A 110 11.34 -7.29 3.33
N ARG A 111 11.76 -6.28 2.55
CA ARG A 111 13.13 -6.17 2.02
C ARG A 111 14.03 -5.20 2.81
N TYR A 112 13.45 -4.21 3.49
CA TYR A 112 14.18 -3.12 4.16
C TYR A 112 13.72 -2.84 5.60
N GLY A 113 12.70 -3.53 6.10
CA GLY A 113 12.24 -3.40 7.48
C GLY A 113 13.07 -4.24 8.46
N PRO A 114 13.20 -3.79 9.72
CA PRO A 114 13.93 -4.52 10.76
C PRO A 114 13.32 -5.91 11.05
N PRO A 115 14.10 -6.88 11.56
CA PRO A 115 13.69 -8.28 11.72
C PRO A 115 12.51 -8.49 12.68
#